data_AF-A0A7K4F723-F1
#
_entry.id   AF-A0A7K4F723-F1
#
_cell.length_a   1.000
_cell.length_b   1.000
_cell.length_c   1.000
_cell.angle_alpha   90.00
_cell.angle_beta   90.00
_cell.angle_gamma   90.00
#
_symmetry.space_group_name_H-M   'P 1'
#
loop_
_entity.id
_entity.type
_entity.pdbx_description
1 polymer ?
#
loop_
_entity_poly.entity_id
_entity_poly.type
_entity_poly.pdbx_seq_one_letter_code
_entity_poly.pdbx_strand_id
1 'polypeptide(L)'
;MKVRLFEIFTSVEGEGILYGTKTLFVRLAGCPFTCFYCDTKESLPLTSGIEYTIEDANQLIDSNLKNQTYKVNFTGGDPLIQHEAVAQLAKHVQNKKIPTYLESSCFDIDRFNHVLPFIDIVKIEFK
;
A
#
# COMPACT_ATOMS: atom_id res chain seq x y z
N MET A 1 -13.97 2.07 -10.63
CA MET A 1 -13.40 2.48 -9.33
C MET A 1 -12.07 3.18 -9.57
N LYS A 2 -11.67 4.10 -8.69
CA LYS A 2 -10.41 4.84 -8.81
C LYS A 2 -9.59 4.70 -7.54
N VAL A 3 -8.30 4.95 -7.66
CA VAL A 3 -7.34 4.97 -6.55
C VAL A 3 -6.40 6.14 -6.74
N ARG A 4 -5.92 6.72 -5.64
CA ARG A 4 -4.96 7.81 -5.67
C ARG A 4 -3.66 7.35 -5.02
N LEU A 5 -2.61 7.29 -5.82
CA LEU A 5 -1.29 6.86 -5.41
C LEU A 5 -0.42 8.09 -5.22
N PHE A 6 0.18 8.23 -4.04
CA PHE A 6 1.17 9.28 -3.78
C PHE A 6 2.46 8.99 -4.54
N GLU A 7 2.95 7.75 -4.47
CA GLU A 7 4.11 7.29 -5.22
C GLU A 7 4.13 5.77 -5.36
N ILE A 8 4.92 5.27 -6.30
CA ILE A 8 5.19 3.84 -6.48
C ILE A 8 6.64 3.65 -6.91
N PHE A 9 7.37 2.81 -6.19
CA PHE A 9 8.81 2.63 -6.43
C PHE A 9 9.32 1.31 -5.84
N THR A 10 10.37 0.75 -6.43
CA THR A 10 11.06 -0.42 -5.87
C THR A 10 12.26 0.04 -5.06
N SER A 11 12.38 -0.47 -3.84
CA SER A 11 13.52 -0.23 -2.94
C SER A 11 13.80 -1.46 -2.07
N VAL A 12 14.58 -1.29 -1.02
CA VAL A 12 14.82 -2.27 0.04
C VAL A 12 13.95 -1.90 1.24
N GLU A 13 13.29 -2.91 1.84
CA GLU A 13 12.49 -2.72 3.06
C GLU A 13 13.37 -2.23 4.22
N GLY A 14 12.99 -1.09 4.79
CA GLY A 14 13.75 -0.38 5.82
C GLY A 14 13.35 -0.75 7.23
N GLU A 15 12.23 -1.46 7.41
CA GLU A 15 11.65 -1.70 8.73
C GLU A 15 11.02 -3.08 8.91
N GLY A 16 10.74 -3.43 10.17
CA GLY A 16 10.00 -4.64 10.53
C GLY A 16 10.75 -5.95 10.28
N ILE A 17 10.01 -7.06 10.30
CA ILE A 17 10.59 -8.41 10.25
C ILE A 17 11.14 -8.80 8.86
N LEU A 18 10.79 -8.04 7.82
CA LEU A 18 11.24 -8.25 6.44
C LEU A 18 12.25 -7.20 5.98
N TYR A 19 12.88 -6.51 6.92
CA TYR A 19 14.01 -5.62 6.65
C TYR A 19 15.02 -6.25 5.71
N GLY A 20 15.52 -5.47 4.74
CA GLY A 20 16.51 -5.92 3.76
C GLY A 20 15.93 -6.62 2.52
N THR A 21 14.62 -6.83 2.44
CA THR A 21 13.98 -7.47 1.28
C THR A 21 13.70 -6.48 0.15
N LYS A 22 13.89 -6.89 -1.11
CA LYS A 22 13.55 -6.07 -2.28
C LYS A 22 12.03 -5.94 -2.39
N THR A 23 11.52 -4.73 -2.24
CA THR A 23 10.09 -4.46 -2.07
C THR A 23 9.63 -3.43 -3.08
N LEU A 24 8.51 -3.70 -3.75
CA LEU A 24 7.76 -2.67 -4.46
C LEU A 24 6.83 -1.97 -3.47
N PHE A 25 7.02 -0.69 -3.25
CA PHE A 25 6.15 0.13 -2.42
C PHE A 25 5.07 0.77 -3.28
N VAL A 26 3.82 0.57 -2.90
CA VAL A 26 2.64 1.24 -3.44
C VAL A 26 2.13 2.15 -2.33
N ARG A 27 2.50 3.44 -2.39
CA ARG A 27 2.12 4.42 -1.37
C ARG A 27 0.83 5.12 -1.79
N LEU A 28 -0.24 5.00 -1.00
CA LEU A 28 -1.51 5.65 -1.28
C LEU A 28 -1.53 7.08 -0.72
N ALA A 29 -2.48 7.88 -1.20
CA ALA A 29 -2.81 9.18 -0.65
C ALA A 29 -3.91 9.06 0.41
N GLY A 30 -3.90 9.94 1.41
CA GLY A 30 -4.92 10.02 2.44
C GLY A 30 -4.54 9.29 3.73
N CYS A 31 -4.76 9.92 4.87
CA CYS A 31 -4.62 9.34 6.21
C CYS A 31 -5.72 9.91 7.11
N PRO A 32 -6.34 9.13 8.02
CA PRO A 32 -7.29 9.70 8.98
C PRO A 32 -6.59 10.46 10.11
N PHE A 33 -5.27 10.33 10.24
CA PHE A 33 -4.47 10.96 11.29
C PHE A 33 -3.60 12.10 10.76
N THR A 34 -3.24 13.00 11.68
CA THR A 34 -2.31 14.11 11.46
C THR A 34 -1.19 14.08 12.51
N CYS A 35 -0.57 12.91 12.70
CA CYS A 35 0.45 12.69 13.72
C CYS A 35 1.59 13.71 13.62
N PHE A 36 1.98 14.32 14.75
CA PHE A 36 3.02 15.36 14.77
C PHE A 36 4.40 14.84 14.31
N TYR A 37 4.64 13.54 14.52
CA TYR A 37 5.86 12.80 14.20
C TYR A 37 5.81 12.05 12.86
N CYS A 38 4.79 12.26 12.03
CA CYS A 38 4.76 11.67 10.69
C CYS A 38 5.92 12.21 9.85
N ASP A 39 6.70 11.32 9.26
CA ASP A 39 7.83 11.63 8.38
C ASP A 39 7.42 11.85 6.91
N THR A 40 6.22 11.39 6.53
CA THR A 40 5.67 11.43 5.17
C THR A 40 4.40 12.28 5.12
N LYS A 41 4.48 13.53 5.62
CA LYS A 41 3.33 14.43 5.80
C LYS A 41 2.62 14.77 4.48
N GLU A 42 3.36 14.72 3.39
CA GLU A 42 2.92 15.03 2.04
C GLU A 42 1.86 14.04 1.54
N SER A 43 1.86 12.80 2.05
CA SER A 43 0.89 11.75 1.68
C SER A 43 -0.43 11.82 2.46
N LEU A 44 -0.51 12.63 3.53
CA LEU A 44 -1.69 12.69 4.41
C LEU A 44 -2.95 13.24 3.72
N PRO A 45 -2.89 14.31 2.88
CA PRO A 45 -4.08 14.79 2.19
C PRO A 45 -4.56 13.78 1.16
N LEU A 46 -5.86 13.48 1.11
CA LEU A 46 -6.43 12.62 0.06
C LEU A 46 -6.30 13.26 -1.34
N THR A 47 -6.05 14.56 -1.45
CA THR A 47 -5.81 15.22 -2.74
C THR A 47 -4.35 15.11 -3.21
N SER A 48 -3.44 14.57 -2.39
CA SER A 48 -2.04 14.34 -2.77
C SER A 48 -1.93 13.24 -3.84
N GLY A 49 -0.79 13.15 -4.54
CA GLY A 49 -0.59 12.11 -5.54
C GLY A 49 -1.46 12.23 -6.80
N ILE A 50 -1.49 11.16 -7.59
CA ILE A 50 -2.17 11.08 -8.88
C ILE A 50 -3.31 10.05 -8.80
N GLU A 51 -4.44 10.38 -9.40
CA GLU A 51 -5.60 9.50 -9.47
C GLU A 51 -5.53 8.61 -10.72
N TYR A 52 -5.73 7.31 -10.50
CA TYR A 52 -5.69 6.27 -11.51
C TYR A 52 -6.98 5.48 -11.50
N THR A 53 -7.32 4.90 -12.66
CA THR A 53 -8.23 3.76 -12.66
C THR A 53 -7.52 2.53 -12.05
N ILE A 54 -8.27 1.52 -11.64
CA ILE A 54 -7.66 0.27 -11.12
C ILE A 54 -6.82 -0.42 -12.20
N GLU A 55 -7.26 -0.36 -13.46
CA GLU A 55 -6.51 -0.93 -14.60
C GLU A 55 -5.16 -0.23 -14.76
N ASP A 56 -5.16 1.11 -14.78
CA ASP A 56 -3.92 1.90 -14.92
C ASP A 56 -2.98 1.68 -13.73
N ALA A 57 -3.52 1.60 -12.51
CA ALA A 57 -2.74 1.32 -11.31
C ALA A 57 -2.13 -0.09 -11.33
N ASN A 58 -2.86 -1.10 -11.82
CA ASN A 58 -2.33 -2.45 -12.01
C ASN A 58 -1.21 -2.49 -13.06
N GLN A 59 -1.35 -1.77 -14.17
CA GLN A 59 -0.27 -1.63 -15.17
C GLN A 59 0.95 -0.92 -14.58
N LEU A 60 0.74 0.06 -13.70
CA LEU A 60 1.81 0.77 -13.03
C LEU A 60 2.55 -0.15 -12.03
N ILE A 61 1.83 -0.98 -11.28
CA ILE A 61 2.43 -2.04 -10.44
C ILE A 61 3.28 -2.97 -11.31
N ASP A 62 2.71 -3.46 -12.41
CA ASP A 62 3.37 -4.43 -13.30
C ASP A 62 4.66 -3.88 -13.92
N SER A 63 4.66 -2.62 -14.35
CA SER A 63 5.84 -1.97 -14.94
C SER A 63 6.92 -1.63 -13.91
N ASN A 64 6.55 -1.47 -12.63
CA ASN A 64 7.49 -1.19 -11.56
C ASN A 64 8.06 -2.44 -10.89
N LEU A 65 7.39 -3.59 -10.99
CA LEU A 65 7.94 -4.87 -10.53
C LEU A 65 9.31 -5.15 -11.15
N LYS A 66 10.27 -5.54 -10.31
CA LYS A 66 11.62 -5.93 -10.73
C LYS A 66 11.84 -7.43 -10.56
N ASN A 67 12.83 -7.97 -11.26
CA ASN A 67 13.26 -9.35 -11.07
C ASN A 67 13.59 -9.59 -9.59
N GLN A 68 13.07 -10.69 -9.06
CA GLN A 68 13.23 -11.08 -7.65
C GLN A 68 12.68 -10.02 -6.68
N THR A 69 11.61 -9.32 -7.04
CA THR A 69 10.82 -8.56 -6.06
C THR A 69 10.26 -9.54 -5.04
N TYR A 70 10.57 -9.34 -3.77
CA TYR A 70 10.21 -10.23 -2.70
C TYR A 70 8.75 -10.06 -2.27
N LYS A 71 8.27 -8.80 -2.21
CA LYS A 71 6.89 -8.47 -1.86
C LYS A 71 6.44 -7.14 -2.47
N VAL A 72 5.13 -6.94 -2.53
CA VAL A 72 4.50 -5.64 -2.76
C VAL A 72 3.94 -5.13 -1.44
N ASN A 73 4.35 -3.93 -1.03
CA ASN A 73 3.92 -3.27 0.19
C ASN A 73 2.92 -2.16 -0.12
N PHE A 74 1.67 -2.31 0.35
CA PHE A 74 0.66 -1.26 0.36
C PHE A 74 0.79 -0.45 1.66
N THR A 75 1.12 0.82 1.51
CA THR A 75 1.42 1.75 2.61
C THR A 75 0.90 3.15 2.29
N GLY A 76 1.05 4.11 3.21
CA GLY A 76 0.82 5.56 3.00
C GLY A 76 -0.60 6.01 2.61
N GLY A 77 -1.01 7.25 2.92
CA GLY A 77 -0.93 7.69 4.30
C GLY A 77 -1.39 6.53 5.18
N ASP A 78 -2.69 6.28 5.28
CA ASP A 78 -3.18 4.96 5.68
C ASP A 78 -3.92 4.29 4.51
N PRO A 79 -3.47 3.10 4.04
CA PRO A 79 -4.07 2.42 2.89
C PRO A 79 -5.56 2.10 3.09
N LEU A 80 -6.03 1.97 4.33
CA LEU A 80 -7.45 1.69 4.60
C LEU A 80 -8.37 2.87 4.27
N ILE A 81 -7.84 4.08 4.05
CA ILE A 81 -8.63 5.19 3.50
C ILE A 81 -9.24 4.81 2.14
N GLN A 82 -8.51 4.03 1.34
CA GLN A 82 -8.90 3.58 0.00
C GLN A 82 -9.03 2.05 -0.08
N HIS A 83 -9.50 1.42 1.00
CA HIS A 83 -9.54 -0.03 1.20
C HIS A 83 -10.12 -0.85 0.03
N GLU A 84 -11.21 -0.42 -0.62
CA GLU A 84 -11.79 -1.14 -1.77
C GLU A 84 -10.81 -1.24 -2.94
N ALA A 85 -10.07 -0.16 -3.21
CA ALA A 85 -9.03 -0.15 -4.22
C ALA A 85 -7.84 -1.00 -3.82
N VAL A 86 -7.39 -0.90 -2.56
CA VAL A 86 -6.29 -1.74 -2.04
C VAL A 86 -6.62 -3.22 -2.21
N ALA A 87 -7.85 -3.64 -1.88
CA ALA A 87 -8.29 -5.02 -2.06
C ALA A 87 -8.16 -5.50 -3.53
N GLN A 88 -8.55 -4.65 -4.50
CA GLN A 88 -8.43 -5.01 -5.92
C GLN A 88 -6.97 -5.06 -6.40
N LEU A 89 -6.14 -4.10 -5.98
CA LEU A 89 -4.72 -4.08 -6.33
C LEU A 89 -3.97 -5.27 -5.69
N ALA A 90 -4.26 -5.57 -4.42
CA ALA A 90 -3.66 -6.68 -3.71
C ALA A 90 -4.06 -8.03 -4.33
N LYS A 91 -5.34 -8.19 -4.73
CA LYS A 91 -5.81 -9.35 -5.49
C LYS A 91 -5.06 -9.53 -6.82
N HIS A 92 -4.80 -8.44 -7.55
CA HIS A 92 -4.01 -8.48 -8.79
C HIS A 92 -2.57 -8.97 -8.53
N VAL A 93 -1.94 -8.50 -7.44
CA VAL A 93 -0.60 -8.95 -7.03
C VAL A 93 -0.60 -10.42 -6.61
N GLN A 94 -1.58 -10.88 -5.82
CA GLN A 94 -1.70 -12.27 -5.41
C GLN A 94 -1.80 -13.23 -6.62
N ASN A 95 -2.51 -12.83 -7.68
CA ASN A 95 -2.60 -13.64 -8.91
C ASN A 95 -1.25 -13.86 -9.60
N LYS A 96 -0.26 -13.01 -9.32
CA LYS A 96 1.13 -13.14 -9.80
C LYS A 96 2.01 -13.97 -8.86
N LYS A 97 1.44 -14.48 -7.76
CA LYS A 97 2.14 -15.26 -6.72
C LYS A 97 3.28 -14.48 -6.05
N ILE A 98 3.12 -13.16 -5.93
CA ILE A 98 4.02 -12.29 -5.19
C ILE A 98 3.36 -11.99 -3.84
N PRO A 99 4.08 -12.14 -2.71
CA PRO A 99 3.57 -11.78 -1.40
C PRO A 99 3.08 -10.33 -1.33
N THR A 100 1.90 -10.16 -0.75
CA THR A 100 1.26 -8.88 -0.46
C THR A 100 1.48 -8.52 1.00
N TYR A 101 1.82 -7.25 1.24
CA TYR A 101 2.17 -6.74 2.55
C TYR A 101 1.37 -5.45 2.80
N LEU A 102 0.76 -5.33 3.97
CA LEU A 102 0.01 -4.14 4.38
C LEU A 102 0.68 -3.45 5.56
N GLU A 103 0.97 -2.16 5.42
CA GLU A 103 1.36 -1.28 6.51
C GLU A 103 0.23 -0.29 6.81
N SER A 104 -0.38 -0.42 7.98
CA SER A 104 -1.54 0.39 8.36
C SER A 104 -1.64 0.53 9.88
N SER A 105 -2.35 1.57 10.32
CA SER A 105 -2.80 1.69 11.71
C SER A 105 -3.96 0.75 12.05
N CYS A 106 -4.61 0.16 11.03
CA CYS A 106 -5.82 -0.65 11.17
C CYS A 106 -6.93 0.07 11.96
N PHE A 107 -7.07 1.39 11.77
CA PHE A 107 -7.98 2.26 12.52
C PHE A 107 -9.47 1.92 12.39
N ASP A 108 -9.85 1.12 11.40
CA ASP A 108 -11.23 0.73 11.09
C ASP A 108 -11.26 -0.78 10.79
N ILE A 109 -11.99 -1.53 11.63
CA ILE A 109 -12.04 -2.99 11.58
C ILE A 109 -12.77 -3.51 10.34
N ASP A 110 -13.80 -2.82 9.87
CA ASP A 110 -14.60 -3.25 8.72
C ASP A 110 -13.79 -3.07 7.43
N ARG A 111 -13.09 -1.94 7.32
CA ARG A 111 -12.17 -1.68 6.21
C ARG A 111 -11.00 -2.65 6.20
N PHE A 112 -10.44 -2.95 7.38
CA PHE A 112 -9.37 -3.93 7.51
C PHE A 112 -9.83 -5.33 7.09
N ASN A 113 -11.00 -5.78 7.58
CA ASN A 113 -11.60 -7.06 7.22
C ASN A 113 -11.86 -7.20 5.72
N HIS A 114 -12.17 -6.11 5.02
CA HIS A 114 -12.35 -6.12 3.56
C HIS A 114 -11.03 -6.39 2.81
N VAL A 115 -9.91 -5.85 3.28
CA VAL A 115 -8.60 -5.99 2.63
C VAL A 115 -7.91 -7.29 3.01
N LEU A 116 -8.14 -7.78 4.23
CA LEU A 116 -7.45 -8.93 4.83
C LEU A 116 -7.38 -10.20 3.97
N PRO A 117 -8.42 -10.62 3.22
CA PRO A 117 -8.36 -11.80 2.36
C PRO A 117 -7.30 -11.72 1.25
N PHE A 118 -6.84 -10.52 0.93
CA PHE A 118 -5.90 -10.25 -0.16
C PHE A 118 -4.50 -9.87 0.32
N ILE A 119 -4.23 -9.97 1.63
CA ILE A 119 -2.95 -9.61 2.24
C ILE A 119 -2.33 -10.83 2.92
N ASP A 120 -1.09 -11.14 2.54
CA ASP A 120 -0.34 -12.26 3.12
C ASP A 120 0.30 -11.89 4.46
N ILE A 121 0.75 -10.64 4.62
CA ILE A 121 1.47 -10.17 5.81
C ILE A 121 0.99 -8.77 6.19
N VAL A 122 0.69 -8.56 7.47
CA VAL A 122 0.25 -7.26 7.99
C VAL A 122 1.24 -6.77 9.05
N LYS A 123 1.72 -5.54 8.90
CA LYS A 123 2.44 -4.78 9.93
C LYS A 123 1.51 -3.68 10.43
N ILE A 124 1.02 -3.85 11.66
CA ILE A 124 0.12 -2.90 12.30
C ILE A 124 0.94 -1.92 13.14
N GLU A 125 0.73 -0.63 12.90
CA GLU A 125 1.39 0.45 13.65
C GLU A 125 0.35 1.33 14.35
N PHE A 126 0.15 1.10 15.65
CA PHE A 126 -0.74 1.93 16.45
C PHE A 126 -0.24 3.38 16.51
N LYS A 127 -1.18 4.32 16.44
CA LYS A 127 -0.93 5.77 16.42
C LYS A 127 -1.51 6.42 17.67
#